data_AF-A0A336MRG9-F1
#
_entry.id   AF-A0A336MRG9-F1
#
_cell.length_a   1.000
_cell.length_b   1.000
_cell.length_c   1.000
_cell.angle_alpha   90.00
_cell.angle_beta   90.00
_cell.angle_gamma   90.00
#
_symmetry.space_group_name_H-M   'P 1'
#
loop_
_entity.id
_entity.type
_entity.pdbx_description
1 polymer ?
#
loop_
_entity_poly.entity_id
_entity_poly.type
_entity_poly.pdbx_seq_one_letter_code
_entity_poly.pdbx_strand_id
1 'polypeptide(L)'
;MEPFKLIYYRELIAKAINEKRFFRLYGYADCPKLRAELLKRGFLEHVPLSARDPNSGMSLEDLAEKASKGNAFEQTLISKLLESRAPDFIFIPDRSYYVLQSVTHQINRVKFIGYNFCLKHELCCLVDLINQHIKNDLQTNDYVKMPKTVRIVDDLGIDEFKEVFNWTMITSLILFLCRHPTNIQQHFCQRPIYGIEIDGLELALNFIKRQIEKIEGTRRSSIPETPLTRNQWRTIERTFIGVIKNQQNIFVPESKIQYYCEFINLIGTKISEYWPWTKIDGYRNIWIVKPDGCVDGEGIIMSDEFRKIKNHVETHEDYVFVIQKYIEKPFLIHETKFHIRNYFLIRVDGKHFNAYLHPSCVIKLASEPFTLKNFRTKGHLTNISVQKNFRNTSKKLPDSHMLTLERFNEYLENVGHKNVYEEQIYPSMKETCRQIAEESMKHIEHINGNYEIFGVDWMVGEDFSAQLLEVNRSPSLEHYSVVSTIVLNEILEDLIKVVVDNYNNPKASCGGFENIYHEEYKN
;
A
#
# COMPACT_ATOMS: atom_id res chain seq x y z
N MET A 1 58.92 6.28 17.17
CA MET A 1 58.08 5.06 17.23
C MET A 1 56.64 5.50 17.03
N GLU A 2 55.90 4.81 16.16
CA GLU A 2 54.48 5.10 15.95
C GLU A 2 53.69 4.84 17.24
N PRO A 3 52.72 5.69 17.64
CA PRO A 3 51.95 5.47 18.86
C PRO A 3 51.21 4.13 18.84
N PHE A 4 51.23 3.39 19.94
CA PHE A 4 50.57 2.07 20.06
C PHE A 4 49.08 2.10 19.66
N LYS A 5 48.36 3.18 20.01
CA LYS A 5 46.96 3.36 19.61
C LYS A 5 46.79 3.51 18.09
N LEU A 6 47.72 4.18 17.40
CA LEU A 6 47.65 4.34 15.95
C LEU A 6 47.85 2.99 15.24
N ILE A 7 48.80 2.18 15.70
CA ILE A 7 49.00 0.80 15.23
C ILE A 7 47.72 -0.02 15.41
N TYR A 8 47.12 0.04 16.60
CA TYR A 8 45.85 -0.64 16.89
C TYR A 8 44.74 -0.25 15.90
N TYR A 9 44.55 1.06 15.63
CA TYR A 9 43.52 1.50 14.69
C TYR A 9 43.82 1.08 13.24
N ARG A 10 45.09 1.04 12.82
CA ARG A 10 45.46 0.50 11.51
C ARG A 10 45.12 -0.98 11.38
N GLU A 11 45.42 -1.78 12.39
CA GLU A 11 45.07 -3.22 12.42
C GLU A 11 43.56 -3.43 12.45
N LEU A 12 42.83 -2.63 13.24
CA LEU A 12 41.38 -2.65 13.32
C LEU A 12 40.74 -2.34 11.96
N ILE A 13 41.23 -1.32 11.26
CA ILE A 13 40.77 -0.94 9.93
C ILE A 13 41.15 -2.02 8.90
N ALA A 14 42.38 -2.53 8.91
CA ALA A 14 42.81 -3.60 8.01
C ALA A 14 41.94 -4.86 8.16
N LYS A 15 41.57 -5.21 9.39
CA LYS A 15 40.63 -6.29 9.67
C LYS A 15 39.24 -6.00 9.10
N ALA A 16 38.69 -4.80 9.35
CA ALA A 16 37.39 -4.40 8.82
C ALA A 16 37.38 -4.35 7.27
N ILE A 17 38.50 -3.99 6.63
CA ILE A 17 38.70 -4.02 5.17
C ILE A 17 38.56 -5.45 4.65
N ASN A 18 39.25 -6.40 5.30
CA ASN A 18 39.26 -7.79 4.88
C ASN A 18 37.88 -8.45 5.09
N GLU A 19 37.18 -8.08 6.16
CA GLU A 19 35.87 -8.62 6.52
C GLU A 19 34.69 -7.87 5.86
N LYS A 20 34.95 -6.85 5.03
CA LYS A 20 33.94 -5.98 4.39
C LYS A 20 32.97 -5.33 5.39
N ARG A 21 33.53 -4.74 6.45
CA ARG A 21 32.81 -4.20 7.62
C ARG A 21 32.85 -2.68 7.72
N PHE A 22 32.94 -1.96 6.60
CA PHE A 22 32.66 -0.51 6.60
C PHE A 22 31.22 -0.22 6.22
N PHE A 23 30.59 0.68 6.96
CA PHE A 23 29.27 1.16 6.58
C PHE A 23 29.21 2.67 6.48
N ARG A 24 28.22 3.15 5.73
CA ARG A 24 27.86 4.56 5.68
C ARG A 24 26.35 4.71 5.67
N LEU A 25 25.88 5.62 6.52
CA LEU A 25 24.51 6.09 6.54
C LEU A 25 24.48 7.46 5.86
N TYR A 26 23.66 7.61 4.81
CA TYR A 26 23.50 8.88 4.10
C TYR A 26 22.31 9.69 4.64
N GLY A 27 22.30 11.01 4.45
CA GLY A 27 21.15 11.87 4.75
C GLY A 27 21.06 12.41 6.18
N TYR A 28 20.06 13.26 6.42
CA TYR A 28 19.83 13.95 7.69
C TYR A 28 19.05 13.13 8.72
N ALA A 29 18.32 12.10 8.26
CA ALA A 29 17.57 11.22 9.14
C ALA A 29 18.55 10.33 9.91
N ASP A 30 18.77 10.68 11.18
CA ASP A 30 19.55 9.84 12.07
C ASP A 30 18.81 8.51 12.28
N CYS A 31 19.44 7.40 11.92
CA CYS A 31 18.93 6.04 12.15
C CYS A 31 19.74 5.38 13.29
N PRO A 32 19.60 5.85 14.55
CA PRO A 32 20.49 5.45 15.64
C PRO A 32 20.43 3.96 15.94
N LYS A 33 19.25 3.34 15.81
CA LYS A 33 19.10 1.89 16.01
C LYS A 33 19.88 1.10 14.97
N LEU A 34 19.80 1.48 13.69
CA LEU A 34 20.54 0.80 12.62
C LEU A 34 22.06 0.96 12.81
N ARG A 35 22.52 2.16 13.17
CA ARG A 35 23.93 2.40 13.54
C ARG A 35 24.36 1.50 14.70
N ALA A 36 23.58 1.46 15.78
CA ALA A 36 23.89 0.64 16.96
C ALA A 36 24.01 -0.85 16.62
N GLU A 37 23.11 -1.38 15.78
CA GLU A 37 23.12 -2.80 15.38
C GLU A 37 24.30 -3.17 14.47
N LEU A 38 24.75 -2.25 13.61
CA LEU A 38 25.97 -2.43 12.80
C LEU A 38 27.23 -2.39 13.68
N LEU A 39 27.34 -1.39 14.57
CA LEU A 39 28.47 -1.27 15.51
C LEU A 39 28.57 -2.50 16.43
N LYS A 40 27.43 -3.05 16.88
CA LYS A 40 27.36 -4.30 17.68
C LYS A 40 27.94 -5.51 16.93
N ARG A 41 27.89 -5.50 15.60
CA ARG A 41 28.44 -6.55 14.71
C ARG A 41 29.88 -6.28 14.27
N GLY A 42 30.51 -5.26 14.85
CA GLY A 42 31.91 -4.92 14.59
C GLY A 42 32.12 -4.13 13.30
N PHE A 43 31.06 -3.54 12.73
CA PHE A 43 31.22 -2.60 11.63
C PHE A 43 31.85 -1.29 12.10
N LEU A 44 32.59 -0.63 11.22
CA LEU A 44 33.15 0.71 11.43
C LEU A 44 32.43 1.71 10.54
N GLU A 45 31.98 2.82 11.12
CA GLU A 45 31.27 3.86 10.36
C GLU A 45 32.27 4.72 9.59
N HIS A 46 32.08 4.80 8.27
CA HIS A 46 32.82 5.70 7.41
C HIS A 46 32.04 7.02 7.22
N VAL A 47 32.36 8.02 8.05
CA VAL A 47 31.80 9.37 7.92
C VAL A 47 32.73 10.26 7.10
N PRO A 48 32.31 10.79 5.93
CA PRO A 48 33.13 11.70 5.16
C PRO A 48 33.57 12.91 6.00
N LEU A 49 34.86 13.25 5.95
CA LEU A 49 35.38 14.43 6.63
C LEU A 49 34.75 15.69 6.02
N SER A 50 34.05 16.45 6.85
CA SER A 50 33.57 17.78 6.49
C SER A 50 34.70 18.79 6.65
N ALA A 51 34.77 19.78 5.75
CA ALA A 51 35.67 20.94 5.94
C ALA A 51 35.38 21.72 7.25
N ARG A 52 34.24 21.45 7.88
CA ARG A 52 33.85 22.03 9.18
C ARG A 52 34.15 21.13 10.39
N ASP A 53 34.69 19.92 10.18
CA ASP A 53 35.08 19.05 11.30
C ASP A 53 36.23 19.74 12.07
N PRO A 54 36.05 20.10 13.35
CA PRO A 54 37.05 20.80 14.15
C PRO A 54 38.33 19.98 14.34
N ASN A 55 38.26 18.65 14.18
CA ASN A 55 39.39 17.75 14.35
C ASN A 55 40.11 17.44 13.03
N SER A 56 39.57 17.88 11.89
CA SER A 56 40.11 17.57 10.55
C SER A 56 41.55 18.05 10.34
N GLY A 57 41.99 19.10 11.05
CA GLY A 57 43.35 19.62 11.00
C GLY A 57 44.38 18.88 11.88
N MET A 58 43.96 17.98 12.77
CA MET A 58 44.86 17.31 13.72
C MET A 58 45.71 16.21 13.05
N SER A 59 46.91 15.92 13.57
CA SER A 59 47.74 14.80 13.08
C SER A 59 47.10 13.44 13.39
N LEU A 60 47.52 12.36 12.71
CA LEU A 60 47.02 11.01 13.02
C LEU A 60 47.42 10.59 14.44
N GLU A 61 48.60 11.02 14.89
CA GLU A 61 49.14 10.76 16.21
C GLU A 61 48.32 11.44 17.30
N ASP A 62 48.00 12.73 17.15
CA ASP A 62 47.17 13.49 18.11
C ASP A 62 45.74 12.94 18.18
N LEU A 63 45.19 12.57 17.03
CA LEU A 63 43.88 11.94 16.94
C LEU A 63 43.89 10.58 17.63
N ALA A 64 44.90 9.74 17.39
CA ALA A 64 45.04 8.44 18.02
C ALA A 64 45.21 8.54 19.53
N GLU A 65 45.97 9.52 20.04
CA GLU A 65 46.14 9.73 21.47
C GLU A 65 44.80 10.00 22.16
N LYS A 66 43.98 10.89 21.57
CA LYS A 66 42.66 11.30 22.10
C LYS A 66 41.51 10.37 21.70
N ALA A 67 41.75 9.44 20.79
CA ALA A 67 40.74 8.48 20.35
C ALA A 67 40.34 7.55 21.50
N SER A 68 39.03 7.40 21.65
CA SER A 68 38.36 6.41 22.48
C SER A 68 37.09 5.97 21.79
N LYS A 69 36.68 4.71 21.99
CA LYS A 69 35.52 4.12 21.32
C LYS A 69 34.29 5.05 21.34
N GLY A 70 33.80 5.42 20.16
CA GLY A 70 32.61 6.23 19.92
C GLY A 70 32.79 7.74 20.05
N ASN A 71 34.00 8.24 20.35
CA ASN A 71 34.24 9.69 20.42
C ASN A 71 34.56 10.32 19.05
N ALA A 72 34.47 11.64 18.96
CA ALA A 72 34.72 12.36 17.71
C ALA A 72 36.16 12.20 17.19
N PHE A 73 37.15 12.04 18.06
CA PHE A 73 38.55 11.84 17.65
C PHE A 73 38.76 10.49 16.96
N GLU A 74 38.15 9.42 17.48
CA GLU A 74 38.15 8.10 16.84
C GLU A 74 37.48 8.16 15.47
N GLN A 75 36.33 8.83 15.38
CA GLN A 75 35.62 8.97 14.11
C GLN A 75 36.46 9.70 13.05
N THR A 76 37.04 10.86 13.40
CA THR A 76 37.93 11.61 12.49
C THR A 76 39.17 10.78 12.14
N LEU A 77 39.75 10.04 13.09
CA LEU A 77 40.90 9.16 12.83
C LEU A 77 40.56 8.05 11.83
N ILE A 78 39.45 7.34 12.06
CA ILE A 78 38.97 6.28 11.16
C ILE A 78 38.73 6.85 9.77
N SER A 79 38.06 8.00 9.66
CA SER A 79 37.80 8.65 8.38
C SER A 79 39.07 9.09 7.64
N LYS A 80 40.09 9.58 8.36
CA LYS A 80 41.39 9.89 7.74
C LYS A 80 42.11 8.65 7.25
N LEU A 81 42.12 7.58 8.05
CA LEU A 81 42.78 6.32 7.70
C LEU A 81 42.06 5.55 6.59
N LEU A 82 40.76 5.79 6.41
CA LEU A 82 39.96 5.21 5.31
C LEU A 82 40.07 5.98 3.99
N GLU A 83 40.53 7.23 4.03
CA GLU A 83 40.69 8.10 2.87
C GLU A 83 39.43 8.12 1.96
N SER A 84 39.59 7.85 0.66
CA SER A 84 38.53 7.85 -0.35
C SER A 84 37.88 6.48 -0.57
N ARG A 85 38.14 5.49 0.30
CA ARG A 85 37.61 4.13 0.14
C ARG A 85 36.08 4.11 0.17
N ALA A 86 35.48 3.39 -0.77
CA ALA A 86 34.05 3.13 -0.76
C ALA A 86 33.65 2.28 0.47
N PRO A 87 32.53 2.59 1.15
CA PRO A 87 31.99 1.72 2.20
C PRO A 87 31.53 0.38 1.60
N ASP A 88 31.51 -0.68 2.42
CA ASP A 88 31.02 -2.01 2.02
C ASP A 88 29.51 -2.15 2.20
N PHE A 89 28.92 -1.39 3.12
CA PHE A 89 27.50 -1.38 3.42
C PHE A 89 26.97 0.05 3.34
N ILE A 90 25.99 0.30 2.49
CA ILE A 90 25.35 1.60 2.35
C ILE A 90 23.88 1.49 2.74
N PHE A 91 23.47 2.38 3.64
CA PHE A 91 22.05 2.61 3.91
C PHE A 91 21.70 4.07 3.65
N ILE A 92 20.77 4.29 2.74
CA ILE A 92 20.25 5.59 2.35
C ILE A 92 18.78 5.64 2.84
N PRO A 93 18.48 6.34 3.94
CA PRO A 93 17.11 6.53 4.44
C PRO A 93 16.33 7.58 3.62
N ASP A 94 17.03 8.51 2.96
CA ASP A 94 16.44 9.68 2.33
C ASP A 94 16.22 9.47 0.81
N ARG A 95 15.05 9.89 0.35
CA ARG A 95 14.62 9.86 -1.05
C ARG A 95 15.49 10.71 -1.98
N SER A 96 16.03 11.82 -1.48
CA SER A 96 16.85 12.76 -2.28
C SER A 96 18.17 12.16 -2.77
N TYR A 97 18.63 11.07 -2.18
CA TYR A 97 19.89 10.41 -2.55
C TYR A 97 19.68 9.12 -3.37
N TYR A 98 18.47 8.89 -3.90
CA TYR A 98 18.15 7.68 -4.68
C TYR A 98 18.94 7.55 -6.00
N VAL A 99 19.49 8.65 -6.51
CA VAL A 99 20.31 8.65 -7.75
C VAL A 99 21.73 8.13 -7.49
N LEU A 100 22.14 7.97 -6.23
CA LEU A 100 23.45 7.42 -5.89
C LEU A 100 23.49 5.92 -6.21
N GLN A 101 24.05 5.59 -7.38
CA GLN A 101 24.50 4.26 -7.69
C GLN A 101 25.96 4.14 -7.26
N SER A 102 26.20 3.33 -6.24
CA SER A 102 27.55 3.01 -5.77
C SER A 102 27.82 1.54 -6.03
N VAL A 103 28.98 1.24 -6.63
CA VAL A 103 29.51 -0.13 -6.69
C VAL A 103 30.04 -0.46 -5.29
N THR A 104 29.13 -0.88 -4.41
CA THR A 104 29.43 -1.31 -3.04
C THR A 104 29.04 -2.78 -2.88
N HIS A 105 29.50 -3.42 -1.80
CA HIS A 105 29.17 -4.81 -1.53
C HIS A 105 27.70 -4.99 -1.16
N GLN A 106 27.11 -4.05 -0.42
CA GLN A 106 25.69 -4.05 -0.09
C GLN A 106 25.10 -2.64 -0.08
N ILE A 107 23.93 -2.47 -0.69
CA ILE A 107 23.20 -1.20 -0.72
C ILE A 107 21.70 -1.42 -0.57
N ASN A 108 21.04 -0.56 0.19
CA ASN A 108 19.58 -0.61 0.40
C ASN A 108 18.76 -0.10 -0.81
N ARG A 109 19.14 -0.45 -2.05
CA ARG A 109 18.45 -0.05 -3.28
C ARG A 109 18.28 -1.22 -4.23
N VAL A 110 17.04 -1.54 -4.58
CA VAL A 110 16.77 -2.41 -5.73
C VAL A 110 16.58 -1.57 -6.99
N LYS A 111 17.04 -2.08 -8.14
CA LYS A 111 16.94 -1.39 -9.42
C LYS A 111 15.83 -2.02 -10.24
N PHE A 112 14.77 -1.26 -10.50
CA PHE A 112 13.68 -1.68 -11.36
C PHE A 112 14.08 -1.48 -12.83
N ILE A 113 13.88 -2.52 -13.65
CA ILE A 113 14.10 -2.55 -15.10
C ILE A 113 12.80 -2.73 -15.89
N GLY A 114 11.68 -2.96 -15.20
CA GLY A 114 10.33 -3.00 -15.76
C GLY A 114 9.35 -2.32 -14.81
N TYR A 115 8.23 -2.97 -14.50
CA TYR A 115 7.25 -2.42 -13.55
C TYR A 115 7.87 -2.17 -12.18
N ASN A 116 7.82 -0.91 -11.73
CA ASN A 116 8.17 -0.52 -10.39
C ASN A 116 6.89 -0.43 -9.55
N PHE A 117 6.65 -1.50 -8.78
CA PHE A 117 5.47 -1.65 -7.91
C PHE A 117 5.33 -0.56 -6.83
N CYS A 118 6.30 0.34 -6.70
CA CYS A 118 6.20 1.50 -5.81
C CYS A 118 5.57 2.74 -6.48
N LEU A 119 5.34 2.70 -7.80
CA LEU A 119 4.52 3.67 -8.51
C LEU A 119 3.10 3.14 -8.58
N LYS A 120 2.11 3.98 -8.25
CA LYS A 120 0.73 3.55 -8.09
C LYS A 120 0.18 2.90 -9.36
N HIS A 121 0.45 3.49 -10.51
CA HIS A 121 -0.05 2.98 -11.79
C HIS A 121 0.64 1.67 -12.20
N GLU A 122 1.95 1.55 -12.02
CA GLU A 122 2.68 0.31 -12.36
C GLU A 122 2.36 -0.84 -11.40
N LEU A 123 2.07 -0.53 -10.13
CA LEU A 123 1.53 -1.50 -9.18
C LEU A 123 0.19 -2.07 -9.66
N CYS A 124 -0.70 -1.22 -10.20
CA CYS A 124 -1.98 -1.69 -10.76
C CYS A 124 -1.74 -2.65 -11.92
N CYS A 125 -0.84 -2.29 -12.85
CA CYS A 125 -0.49 -3.17 -13.97
C CYS A 125 0.11 -4.50 -13.53
N LEU A 126 0.97 -4.49 -12.51
CA LEU A 126 1.56 -5.70 -11.93
C LEU A 126 0.47 -6.59 -11.29
N VAL A 127 -0.47 -5.99 -10.54
CA VAL A 127 -1.59 -6.70 -9.92
C VAL A 127 -2.54 -7.30 -10.96
N ASP A 128 -2.84 -6.58 -12.04
CA ASP A 128 -3.65 -7.10 -13.13
C ASP A 128 -2.98 -8.30 -13.79
N LEU A 129 -1.65 -8.25 -13.98
CA LEU A 129 -0.88 -9.36 -14.54
C LEU A 129 -0.90 -10.59 -13.62
N ILE A 130 -0.68 -10.40 -12.32
CA ILE A 130 -0.79 -11.46 -11.30
C ILE A 130 -2.18 -12.11 -11.35
N ASN A 131 -3.23 -11.29 -11.30
CA ASN A 131 -4.60 -11.79 -11.28
C ASN A 131 -5.01 -12.47 -12.60
N GLN A 132 -4.43 -12.07 -13.73
CA GLN A 132 -4.59 -12.78 -15.00
C GLN A 132 -3.90 -14.16 -14.98
N HIS A 133 -2.70 -14.26 -14.42
CA HIS A 133 -2.02 -15.54 -14.25
C HIS A 133 -2.83 -16.49 -13.36
N ILE A 134 -3.31 -16.01 -12.20
CA ILE A 134 -4.17 -16.79 -11.29
C ILE A 134 -5.45 -17.23 -11.99
N LYS A 135 -6.10 -16.35 -12.76
CA LYS A 135 -7.32 -16.73 -13.50
C LYS A 135 -7.09 -17.85 -14.51
N ASN A 136 -5.90 -17.91 -15.11
CA ASN A 136 -5.54 -18.96 -16.06
C ASN A 136 -5.11 -20.25 -15.35
N ASP A 137 -4.57 -20.14 -14.13
CA ASP A 137 -4.22 -21.26 -13.27
C ASP A 137 -5.41 -21.64 -12.36
N LEU A 138 -6.25 -22.56 -12.85
CA LEU A 138 -7.50 -23.02 -12.22
C LEU A 138 -7.35 -23.65 -10.81
N GLN A 139 -6.17 -23.59 -10.21
CA GLN A 139 -5.83 -24.21 -8.93
C GLN A 139 -6.10 -23.33 -7.71
N THR A 140 -6.11 -21.99 -7.85
CA THR A 140 -6.30 -21.08 -6.70
C THR A 140 -7.20 -19.89 -7.03
N ASN A 141 -7.88 -19.34 -6.02
CA ASN A 141 -8.70 -18.12 -6.12
C ASN A 141 -8.10 -16.97 -5.27
N ASP A 142 -6.80 -17.02 -4.99
CA ASP A 142 -6.11 -16.09 -4.09
C ASP A 142 -5.67 -14.81 -4.81
N TYR A 143 -6.64 -14.15 -5.44
CA TYR A 143 -6.41 -12.89 -6.16
C TYR A 143 -5.84 -11.81 -5.23
N VAL A 144 -4.91 -11.02 -5.76
CA VAL A 144 -4.50 -9.76 -5.13
C VAL A 144 -5.68 -8.81 -5.10
N LYS A 145 -6.11 -8.44 -3.89
CA LYS A 145 -7.22 -7.53 -3.65
C LYS A 145 -6.69 -6.10 -3.60
N MET A 146 -7.05 -5.32 -4.61
CA MET A 146 -6.69 -3.91 -4.73
C MET A 146 -7.90 -3.13 -5.23
N PRO A 147 -8.26 -1.98 -4.63
CA PRO A 147 -9.39 -1.20 -5.12
C PRO A 147 -9.14 -0.73 -6.56
N LYS A 148 -10.16 -0.88 -7.41
CA LYS A 148 -10.08 -0.57 -8.84
C LYS A 148 -9.53 0.83 -9.06
N THR A 149 -8.57 0.94 -9.96
CA THR A 149 -7.79 2.16 -10.13
C THR A 149 -7.64 2.46 -11.62
N VAL A 150 -7.86 3.71 -12.02
CA VAL A 150 -7.68 4.19 -13.39
C VAL A 150 -6.65 5.31 -13.37
N ARG A 151 -5.63 5.22 -14.23
CA ARG A 151 -4.64 6.28 -14.41
C ARG A 151 -5.15 7.28 -15.45
N ILE A 152 -5.05 8.56 -15.15
CA ILE A 152 -5.44 9.62 -16.07
C ILE A 152 -4.19 10.36 -16.52
N VAL A 153 -3.88 10.22 -17.80
CA VAL A 153 -2.77 10.89 -18.49
C VAL A 153 -3.26 11.79 -19.62
N ASP A 154 -4.45 11.52 -20.14
CA ASP A 154 -5.07 12.20 -21.27
C ASP A 154 -6.61 12.02 -21.22
N ASP A 155 -7.29 12.53 -22.25
CA ASP A 155 -8.74 12.41 -22.41
C ASP A 155 -9.22 10.96 -22.54
N LEU A 156 -8.39 10.05 -23.09
CA LEU A 156 -8.73 8.63 -23.19
C LEU A 156 -8.87 8.00 -21.81
N GLY A 157 -7.99 8.36 -20.87
CA GLY A 157 -8.10 7.92 -19.47
C GLY A 157 -9.39 8.40 -18.80
N ILE A 158 -9.85 9.61 -19.11
CA ILE A 158 -11.13 10.14 -18.59
C ILE A 158 -12.33 9.35 -19.15
N ASP A 159 -12.29 8.99 -20.43
CA ASP A 159 -13.34 8.19 -21.05
C ASP A 159 -13.37 6.75 -20.50
N GLU A 160 -12.20 6.12 -20.31
CA GLU A 160 -12.11 4.82 -19.63
C GLU A 160 -12.68 4.90 -18.20
N PHE A 161 -12.29 5.93 -17.45
CA PHE A 161 -12.81 6.15 -16.11
C PHE A 161 -14.35 6.32 -16.11
N LYS A 162 -14.90 7.04 -17.10
CA LYS A 162 -16.35 7.23 -17.22
C LYS A 162 -17.10 5.91 -17.43
N GLU A 163 -16.55 5.01 -18.23
CA GLU A 163 -17.12 3.68 -18.40
C GLU A 163 -17.12 2.92 -17.07
N VAL A 164 -15.97 2.88 -16.39
CA VAL A 164 -15.83 2.23 -15.08
C VAL A 164 -16.77 2.83 -14.04
N PHE A 165 -16.91 4.16 -14.01
CA PHE A 165 -17.80 4.89 -13.12
C PHE A 165 -19.27 4.51 -13.35
N ASN A 166 -19.69 4.42 -14.61
CA ASN A 166 -21.05 4.03 -15.00
C ASN A 166 -21.36 2.57 -14.67
N TRP A 167 -20.39 1.67 -14.88
CA TRP A 167 -20.50 0.27 -14.48
C TRP A 167 -20.66 0.11 -12.97
N THR A 168 -19.87 0.87 -12.21
CA THR A 168 -19.93 0.87 -10.74
C THR A 168 -21.27 1.42 -10.25
N MET A 169 -21.82 2.44 -10.91
CA MET A 169 -23.15 2.98 -10.62
C MET A 169 -24.25 1.91 -10.79
N ILE A 170 -24.26 1.20 -11.92
CA ILE A 170 -25.26 0.16 -12.20
C ILE A 170 -25.16 -0.99 -11.20
N THR A 171 -23.96 -1.50 -10.97
CA THR A 171 -23.74 -2.61 -10.03
C THR A 171 -24.09 -2.21 -8.61
N SER A 172 -23.74 -0.99 -8.18
CA SER A 172 -24.13 -0.43 -6.88
C SER A 172 -25.64 -0.34 -6.70
N LEU A 173 -26.39 0.09 -7.71
CA LEU A 173 -27.86 0.14 -7.67
C LEU A 173 -28.45 -1.25 -7.42
N ILE A 174 -28.02 -2.25 -8.20
CA ILE A 174 -28.56 -3.61 -8.11
C ILE A 174 -28.18 -4.24 -6.77
N LEU A 175 -26.92 -4.13 -6.36
CA LEU A 175 -26.43 -4.65 -5.08
C LEU A 175 -27.08 -3.97 -3.87
N PHE A 176 -27.42 -2.68 -3.96
CA PHE A 176 -28.15 -1.97 -2.91
C PHE A 176 -29.57 -2.52 -2.74
N LEU A 177 -30.25 -2.81 -3.85
CA LEU A 177 -31.61 -3.35 -3.84
C LEU A 177 -31.66 -4.79 -3.34
N CYS A 178 -30.66 -5.62 -3.67
CA CYS A 178 -30.58 -7.01 -3.23
C CYS A 178 -29.84 -7.22 -1.90
N ARG A 179 -29.41 -6.16 -1.21
CA ARG A 179 -28.64 -6.29 0.06
C ARG A 179 -29.36 -7.11 1.13
N HIS A 180 -30.70 -7.10 1.09
CA HIS A 180 -31.57 -7.96 1.88
C HIS A 180 -32.50 -8.70 0.91
N PRO A 181 -32.10 -9.87 0.39
CA PRO A 181 -32.83 -10.57 -0.67
C PRO A 181 -34.30 -10.84 -0.35
N THR A 182 -34.61 -11.10 0.92
CA THR A 182 -35.98 -11.35 1.41
C THR A 182 -36.84 -10.10 1.49
N ASN A 183 -36.26 -8.91 1.25
CA ASN A 183 -36.92 -7.63 1.47
C ASN A 183 -36.72 -6.66 0.29
N ILE A 184 -36.48 -7.16 -0.92
CA ILE A 184 -36.33 -6.31 -2.13
C ILE A 184 -37.60 -5.46 -2.35
N GLN A 185 -38.77 -6.03 -2.10
CA GLN A 185 -40.06 -5.39 -2.29
C GLN A 185 -40.23 -4.08 -1.51
N GLN A 186 -39.52 -3.86 -0.39
CA GLN A 186 -39.61 -2.61 0.39
C GLN A 186 -39.17 -1.38 -0.42
N HIS A 187 -38.36 -1.58 -1.45
CA HIS A 187 -37.87 -0.53 -2.33
C HIS A 187 -38.88 -0.14 -3.40
N PHE A 188 -40.04 -0.79 -3.46
CA PHE A 188 -41.06 -0.54 -4.46
C PHE A 188 -42.27 0.22 -3.87
N CYS A 189 -42.96 0.96 -4.75
CA CYS A 189 -44.27 1.52 -4.46
C CYS A 189 -45.25 1.21 -5.59
N GLN A 190 -46.52 1.10 -5.25
CA GLN A 190 -47.57 0.71 -6.22
C GLN A 190 -48.26 1.90 -6.89
N ARG A 191 -47.97 3.14 -6.47
CA ARG A 191 -48.55 4.34 -7.09
C ARG A 191 -47.43 5.17 -7.73
N PRO A 192 -47.55 5.57 -9.01
CA PRO A 192 -46.52 6.32 -9.72
C PRO A 192 -46.10 7.60 -9.00
N ILE A 193 -47.07 8.31 -8.40
CA ILE A 193 -46.82 9.58 -7.69
C ILE A 193 -45.89 9.45 -6.48
N TYR A 194 -45.65 8.23 -5.98
CA TYR A 194 -44.84 7.98 -4.79
C TYR A 194 -43.47 7.38 -5.10
N GLY A 195 -43.12 7.19 -6.37
CA GLY A 195 -41.84 6.60 -6.75
C GLY A 195 -41.29 7.10 -8.06
N ILE A 196 -40.05 6.72 -8.32
CA ILE A 196 -39.40 6.97 -9.61
C ILE A 196 -39.77 5.86 -10.61
N GLU A 197 -39.78 6.18 -11.89
CA GLU A 197 -40.05 5.21 -12.95
C GLU A 197 -39.01 4.08 -12.99
N ILE A 198 -39.46 2.88 -13.33
CA ILE A 198 -38.63 1.66 -13.32
C ILE A 198 -37.65 1.56 -14.49
N ASP A 199 -37.84 2.35 -15.56
CA ASP A 199 -37.09 2.24 -16.82
C ASP A 199 -35.57 2.20 -16.60
N GLY A 200 -35.04 3.01 -15.68
CA GLY A 200 -33.60 3.05 -15.41
C GLY A 200 -33.09 1.79 -14.74
N LEU A 201 -33.86 1.19 -13.83
CA LEU A 201 -33.51 -0.09 -13.23
C LEU A 201 -33.59 -1.23 -14.26
N GLU A 202 -34.61 -1.24 -15.12
CA GLU A 202 -34.74 -2.25 -16.16
C GLU A 202 -33.60 -2.19 -17.18
N LEU A 203 -33.20 -0.98 -17.61
CA LEU A 203 -32.03 -0.77 -18.45
C LEU A 203 -30.75 -1.28 -17.77
N ALA A 204 -30.58 -1.00 -16.47
CA ALA A 204 -29.44 -1.44 -15.68
C ALA A 204 -29.35 -2.98 -15.55
N LEU A 205 -30.46 -3.64 -15.19
CA LEU A 205 -30.54 -5.10 -15.07
C LEU A 205 -30.25 -5.78 -16.40
N ASN A 206 -30.87 -5.32 -17.49
CA ASN A 206 -30.63 -5.87 -18.82
C ASN A 206 -29.20 -5.61 -19.31
N PHE A 207 -28.61 -4.47 -18.97
CA PHE A 207 -27.21 -4.20 -19.26
C PHE A 207 -26.32 -5.25 -18.60
N ILE A 208 -26.39 -5.43 -17.28
CA ILE A 208 -25.55 -6.40 -16.56
C ILE A 208 -25.81 -7.83 -16.99
N LYS A 209 -27.09 -8.21 -17.21
CA LYS A 209 -27.44 -9.54 -17.73
C LYS A 209 -26.67 -9.88 -19.00
N ARG A 210 -26.63 -8.95 -19.98
CA ARG A 210 -25.88 -9.15 -21.24
C ARG A 210 -24.38 -9.32 -21.02
N GLN A 211 -23.83 -8.65 -20.01
CA GLN A 211 -22.40 -8.74 -19.67
C GLN A 211 -22.08 -10.10 -19.03
N ILE A 212 -22.97 -10.61 -18.16
CA ILE A 212 -22.87 -11.96 -17.60
C ILE A 212 -22.99 -13.01 -18.72
N GLU A 213 -23.99 -12.90 -19.59
CA GLU A 213 -24.18 -13.83 -20.73
C GLU A 213 -22.96 -13.87 -21.67
N LYS A 214 -22.22 -12.75 -21.78
CA LYS A 214 -20.96 -12.66 -22.53
C LYS A 214 -19.83 -13.42 -21.83
N ILE A 215 -19.72 -13.29 -20.51
CA ILE A 215 -18.72 -14.02 -19.70
C ILE A 215 -19.00 -15.53 -19.74
N GLU A 216 -20.26 -15.93 -19.63
CA GLU A 216 -20.71 -17.33 -19.65
C GLU A 216 -20.66 -17.96 -21.05
N GLY A 217 -20.45 -17.17 -22.11
CA GLY A 217 -20.47 -17.67 -23.49
C GLY A 217 -21.86 -18.14 -23.96
N THR A 218 -22.92 -17.79 -23.23
CA THR A 218 -24.31 -18.24 -23.50
C THR A 218 -25.02 -17.39 -24.56
N ARG A 219 -24.41 -16.29 -24.99
CA ARG A 219 -24.97 -15.38 -26.02
C ARG A 219 -24.70 -15.87 -27.44
N ARG A 220 -25.74 -15.88 -28.28
CA ARG A 220 -25.59 -16.10 -29.74
C ARG A 220 -24.83 -14.93 -30.37
N SER A 221 -23.75 -15.24 -31.09
CA SER A 221 -22.83 -14.29 -31.75
C SER A 221 -23.44 -13.37 -32.81
N SER A 222 -24.69 -13.63 -33.24
CA SER A 222 -25.34 -12.97 -34.37
C SER A 222 -26.14 -11.69 -34.04
N ILE A 223 -26.19 -11.23 -32.78
CA ILE A 223 -26.94 -10.02 -32.38
C ILE A 223 -25.95 -8.89 -32.09
N PRO A 224 -25.87 -7.84 -32.94
CA PRO A 224 -25.01 -6.67 -32.71
C PRO A 224 -25.28 -6.04 -31.35
N GLU A 225 -24.22 -5.69 -30.63
CA GLU A 225 -24.33 -5.00 -29.35
C GLU A 225 -24.67 -3.53 -29.61
N THR A 226 -25.89 -3.11 -29.28
CA THR A 226 -26.24 -1.69 -29.31
C THR A 226 -25.83 -1.06 -27.98
N PRO A 227 -24.87 -0.11 -27.98
CA PRO A 227 -24.50 0.61 -26.78
C PRO A 227 -25.70 1.36 -26.20
N LEU A 228 -25.70 1.57 -24.88
CA LEU A 228 -26.70 2.43 -24.26
C LEU A 228 -26.52 3.87 -24.76
N THR A 229 -27.62 4.48 -25.21
CA THR A 229 -27.67 5.87 -25.63
C THR A 229 -27.44 6.81 -24.46
N ARG A 230 -27.07 8.06 -24.74
CA ARG A 230 -26.91 9.12 -23.72
C ARG A 230 -28.17 9.32 -22.88
N ASN A 231 -29.36 9.16 -23.47
CA ASN A 231 -30.62 9.29 -22.74
C ASN A 231 -30.87 8.10 -21.82
N GLN A 232 -30.57 6.88 -22.26
CA GLN A 232 -30.65 5.69 -21.39
C GLN A 232 -29.71 5.80 -20.19
N TRP A 233 -28.47 6.25 -20.41
CA TRP A 233 -27.54 6.52 -19.30
C TRP A 233 -28.08 7.55 -18.31
N ARG A 234 -28.69 8.64 -18.79
CA ARG A 234 -29.33 9.65 -17.92
C ARG A 234 -30.51 9.07 -17.14
N THR A 235 -31.29 8.17 -17.72
CA THR A 235 -32.40 7.50 -17.02
C THR A 235 -31.88 6.59 -15.90
N ILE A 236 -30.80 5.84 -16.16
CA ILE A 236 -30.12 5.02 -15.15
C ILE A 236 -29.56 5.92 -14.03
N GLU A 237 -28.85 7.00 -14.38
CA GLU A 237 -28.27 7.94 -13.42
C GLU A 237 -29.34 8.59 -12.52
N ARG A 238 -30.46 9.04 -13.08
CA ARG A 238 -31.60 9.55 -12.30
C ARG A 238 -32.16 8.51 -11.34
N THR A 239 -32.27 7.26 -11.80
CA THR A 239 -32.75 6.16 -10.96
C THR A 239 -31.78 5.89 -9.81
N PHE A 240 -30.49 5.82 -10.10
CA PHE A 240 -29.44 5.67 -9.09
C PHE A 240 -29.49 6.79 -8.05
N ILE A 241 -29.56 8.06 -8.48
CA ILE A 241 -29.64 9.21 -7.57
C ILE A 241 -30.90 9.14 -6.72
N GLY A 242 -32.06 8.85 -7.33
CA GLY A 242 -33.34 8.73 -6.61
C GLY A 242 -33.30 7.65 -5.53
N VAL A 243 -32.81 6.46 -5.85
CA VAL A 243 -32.76 5.32 -4.91
C VAL A 243 -31.66 5.50 -3.87
N ILE A 244 -30.42 5.76 -4.30
CA ILE A 244 -29.25 5.72 -3.41
C ILE A 244 -29.10 7.00 -2.60
N LYS A 245 -29.24 8.18 -3.24
CA LYS A 245 -29.03 9.47 -2.56
C LYS A 245 -30.31 9.95 -1.89
N ASN A 246 -31.45 9.86 -2.58
CA ASN A 246 -32.72 10.42 -2.10
C ASN A 246 -33.60 9.41 -1.36
N GLN A 247 -33.21 8.13 -1.30
CA GLN A 247 -33.98 7.06 -0.63
C GLN A 247 -35.42 6.93 -1.15
N GLN A 248 -35.63 7.21 -2.45
CA GLN A 248 -36.92 7.09 -3.10
C GLN A 248 -37.21 5.64 -3.51
N ASN A 249 -38.47 5.25 -3.40
CA ASN A 249 -38.93 3.96 -3.91
C ASN A 249 -39.12 4.01 -5.44
N ILE A 250 -39.07 2.84 -6.06
CA ILE A 250 -39.30 2.64 -7.49
C ILE A 250 -40.77 2.26 -7.70
N PHE A 251 -41.45 2.92 -8.63
CA PHE A 251 -42.79 2.52 -9.03
C PHE A 251 -42.74 1.20 -9.79
N VAL A 252 -43.45 0.19 -9.27
CA VAL A 252 -43.59 -1.12 -9.92
C VAL A 252 -45.06 -1.53 -9.88
N PRO A 253 -45.69 -1.82 -11.03
CA PRO A 253 -47.04 -2.38 -11.05
C PRO A 253 -47.10 -3.68 -10.25
N GLU A 254 -48.17 -3.87 -9.48
CA GLU A 254 -48.32 -5.02 -8.57
C GLU A 254 -48.08 -6.37 -9.27
N SER A 255 -48.56 -6.53 -10.50
CA SER A 255 -48.37 -7.72 -11.33
C SER A 255 -46.91 -8.03 -11.70
N LYS A 256 -46.00 -7.07 -11.59
CA LYS A 256 -44.58 -7.21 -11.94
C LYS A 256 -43.65 -7.25 -10.73
N ILE A 257 -44.15 -7.04 -9.50
CA ILE A 257 -43.31 -6.98 -8.29
C ILE A 257 -42.47 -8.25 -8.13
N GLN A 258 -43.12 -9.43 -8.21
CA GLN A 258 -42.44 -10.71 -8.03
C GLN A 258 -41.34 -10.92 -9.08
N TYR A 259 -41.65 -10.62 -10.35
CA TYR A 259 -40.70 -10.71 -11.46
C TYR A 259 -39.44 -9.87 -11.21
N TYR A 260 -39.58 -8.60 -10.81
CA TYR A 260 -38.41 -7.75 -10.58
C TYR A 260 -37.66 -8.14 -9.31
N CYS A 261 -38.32 -8.63 -8.26
CA CYS A 261 -37.64 -9.16 -7.08
C CYS A 261 -36.73 -10.34 -7.46
N GLU A 262 -37.26 -11.30 -8.20
CA GLU A 262 -36.50 -12.46 -8.69
C GLU A 262 -35.35 -12.04 -9.63
N PHE A 263 -35.61 -11.11 -10.54
CA PHE A 263 -34.60 -10.65 -11.50
C PHE A 263 -33.46 -9.88 -10.83
N ILE A 264 -33.77 -8.98 -9.88
CA ILE A 264 -32.76 -8.28 -9.07
C ILE A 264 -31.95 -9.29 -8.26
N ASN A 265 -32.60 -10.25 -7.62
CA ASN A 265 -31.91 -11.25 -6.80
C ASN A 265 -30.95 -12.12 -7.63
N LEU A 266 -31.42 -12.59 -8.79
CA LEU A 266 -30.61 -13.37 -9.74
C LEU A 266 -29.38 -12.58 -10.19
N ILE A 267 -29.57 -11.35 -10.67
CA ILE A 267 -28.47 -10.53 -11.18
C ILE A 267 -27.53 -10.09 -10.04
N GLY A 268 -28.06 -9.71 -8.88
CA GLY A 268 -27.25 -9.36 -7.71
C GLY A 268 -26.37 -10.52 -7.21
N THR A 269 -26.90 -11.75 -7.22
CA THR A 269 -26.14 -12.96 -6.90
C THR A 269 -25.01 -13.16 -7.91
N LYS A 270 -25.33 -13.07 -9.20
CA LYS A 270 -24.33 -13.20 -10.29
C LYS A 270 -23.26 -12.10 -10.25
N ILE A 271 -23.62 -10.86 -9.90
CA ILE A 271 -22.65 -9.79 -9.69
C ILE A 271 -21.66 -10.18 -8.59
N SER A 272 -22.15 -10.72 -7.47
CA SER A 272 -21.31 -11.10 -6.34
C SER A 272 -20.40 -12.30 -6.65
N GLU A 273 -20.82 -13.18 -7.56
CA GLU A 273 -20.06 -14.33 -8.07
C GLU A 273 -18.94 -13.90 -9.02
N TYR A 274 -19.26 -13.12 -10.05
CA TYR A 274 -18.29 -12.72 -11.09
C TYR A 274 -17.41 -11.53 -10.70
N TRP A 275 -17.89 -10.66 -9.81
CA TRP A 275 -17.22 -9.42 -9.40
C TRP A 275 -17.18 -9.28 -7.86
N PRO A 276 -16.53 -10.23 -7.15
CA PRO A 276 -16.56 -10.30 -5.68
C PRO A 276 -15.88 -9.11 -4.99
N TRP A 277 -15.04 -8.35 -5.69
CA TRP A 277 -14.39 -7.13 -5.16
C TRP A 277 -15.38 -6.01 -4.81
N THR A 278 -16.61 -6.06 -5.34
CA THR A 278 -17.65 -5.06 -5.08
C THR A 278 -18.14 -5.02 -3.61
N LYS A 279 -17.81 -6.02 -2.78
CA LYS A 279 -18.25 -6.10 -1.38
C LYS A 279 -17.88 -4.87 -0.54
N ILE A 280 -16.67 -4.36 -0.75
CA ILE A 280 -16.11 -3.21 -0.02
C ILE A 280 -16.43 -1.85 -0.66
N ASP A 281 -16.92 -1.87 -1.89
CA ASP A 281 -17.18 -0.66 -2.69
C ASP A 281 -18.36 0.15 -2.18
N GLY A 282 -19.22 -0.44 -1.35
CA GLY A 282 -20.45 0.19 -0.91
C GLY A 282 -21.44 0.38 -2.05
N TYR A 283 -22.20 1.48 -2.02
CA TYR A 283 -23.28 1.72 -2.99
C TYR A 283 -23.31 3.16 -3.51
N ARG A 284 -22.52 4.06 -2.93
CA ARG A 284 -22.58 5.50 -3.25
C ARG A 284 -21.73 5.87 -4.46
N ASN A 285 -20.94 4.93 -4.98
CA ASN A 285 -20.06 5.13 -6.13
C ASN A 285 -19.04 6.24 -5.86
N ILE A 286 -18.44 6.24 -4.67
CA ILE A 286 -17.43 7.23 -4.26
C ILE A 286 -16.06 6.83 -4.82
N TRP A 287 -15.33 7.83 -5.32
CA TRP A 287 -13.98 7.71 -5.84
C TRP A 287 -13.05 8.70 -5.15
N ILE A 288 -11.79 8.30 -4.96
CA ILE A 288 -10.71 9.16 -4.49
C ILE A 288 -9.77 9.46 -5.65
N VAL A 289 -9.54 10.74 -5.91
CA VAL A 289 -8.64 11.25 -6.94
C VAL A 289 -7.36 11.69 -6.24
N LYS A 290 -6.22 11.17 -6.68
CA LYS A 290 -4.91 11.46 -6.11
C LYS A 290 -3.97 11.92 -7.23
N PRO A 291 -3.26 13.05 -7.09
CA PRO A 291 -2.17 13.35 -8.00
C PRO A 291 -1.03 12.34 -7.79
N ASP A 292 -0.45 11.83 -8.88
CA ASP A 292 0.69 10.93 -8.84
C ASP A 292 1.93 11.71 -8.40
N GLY A 293 2.77 11.09 -7.56
CA GLY A 293 4.01 11.71 -7.05
C GLY A 293 3.87 12.82 -6.00
N CYS A 294 2.67 13.25 -5.62
CA CYS A 294 2.48 14.24 -4.55
C CYS A 294 2.58 13.60 -3.15
N VAL A 295 3.15 14.35 -2.20
CA VAL A 295 3.28 13.95 -0.80
C VAL A 295 2.17 14.56 0.07
N ASP A 296 1.93 13.99 1.25
CA ASP A 296 1.12 14.57 2.33
C ASP A 296 -0.37 14.83 2.05
N GLY A 297 -0.91 14.23 0.99
CA GLY A 297 -2.34 14.26 0.70
C GLY A 297 -2.85 15.57 0.09
N GLU A 298 -1.93 16.41 -0.38
CA GLU A 298 -2.24 17.59 -1.17
C GLU A 298 -2.89 17.20 -2.52
N GLY A 299 -3.85 18.00 -2.99
CA GLY A 299 -4.57 17.76 -4.24
C GLY A 299 -5.53 16.56 -4.23
N ILE A 300 -5.63 15.81 -3.11
CA ILE A 300 -6.57 14.70 -2.99
C ILE A 300 -7.99 15.22 -2.85
N ILE A 301 -8.89 14.74 -3.72
CA ILE A 301 -10.34 14.93 -3.56
C ILE A 301 -11.05 13.59 -3.50
N MET A 302 -12.23 13.60 -2.88
CA MET A 302 -13.19 12.50 -2.99
C MET A 302 -14.51 13.03 -3.52
N SER A 303 -15.15 12.24 -4.37
CA SER A 303 -16.39 12.63 -5.02
C SER A 303 -17.16 11.40 -5.49
N ASP A 304 -18.48 11.49 -5.48
CA ASP A 304 -19.42 10.56 -6.11
C ASP A 304 -20.07 11.17 -7.36
N GLU A 305 -19.52 12.28 -7.86
CA GLU A 305 -19.98 12.99 -9.04
C GLU A 305 -18.89 12.99 -10.13
N PHE A 306 -19.18 12.33 -11.26
CA PHE A 306 -18.27 12.27 -12.41
C PHE A 306 -17.84 13.66 -12.89
N ARG A 307 -18.77 14.62 -13.00
CA ARG A 307 -18.46 15.98 -13.46
C ARG A 307 -17.46 16.68 -12.56
N LYS A 308 -17.58 16.53 -11.24
CA LYS A 308 -16.66 17.14 -10.27
C LYS A 308 -15.27 16.52 -10.37
N ILE A 309 -15.20 15.20 -10.55
CA ILE A 309 -13.93 14.48 -10.75
C ILE A 309 -13.26 14.93 -12.04
N LYS A 310 -14.02 14.92 -13.14
CA LYS A 310 -13.56 15.34 -14.46
C LYS A 310 -13.01 16.76 -14.43
N ASN A 311 -13.79 17.72 -13.91
CA ASN A 311 -13.37 19.11 -13.80
C ASN A 311 -12.11 19.27 -12.93
N HIS A 312 -11.95 18.49 -11.85
CA HIS A 312 -10.76 18.56 -11.01
C HIS A 312 -9.50 18.15 -11.77
N VAL A 313 -9.58 17.08 -12.56
CA VAL A 313 -8.45 16.62 -13.37
C VAL A 313 -8.13 17.62 -14.49
N GLU A 314 -9.15 18.09 -15.22
CA GLU A 314 -8.97 19.05 -16.32
C GLU A 314 -8.46 20.42 -15.86
N THR A 315 -8.70 20.82 -14.60
CA THR A 315 -8.21 22.11 -14.07
C THR A 315 -6.77 22.05 -13.55
N HIS A 316 -6.17 20.86 -13.49
CA HIS A 316 -4.83 20.61 -12.95
C HIS A 316 -3.98 19.85 -13.98
N GLU A 317 -3.92 20.35 -15.22
CA GLU A 317 -3.28 19.68 -16.37
C GLU A 317 -1.80 19.33 -16.15
N ASP A 318 -1.11 20.03 -15.24
CA ASP A 318 0.29 19.76 -14.90
C ASP A 318 0.50 18.47 -14.09
N TYR A 319 -0.59 17.82 -13.63
CA TYR A 319 -0.53 16.62 -12.80
C TYR A 319 -1.07 15.40 -13.53
N VAL A 320 -0.34 14.29 -13.42
CA VAL A 320 -0.90 12.96 -13.69
C VAL A 320 -1.76 12.55 -12.51
N PHE A 321 -2.96 12.03 -12.76
CA PHE A 321 -3.85 11.60 -11.68
C PHE A 321 -4.05 10.09 -11.68
N VAL A 322 -4.37 9.59 -10.49
CA VAL A 322 -4.91 8.26 -10.28
C VAL A 322 -6.28 8.41 -9.63
N ILE A 323 -7.30 7.83 -10.26
CA ILE A 323 -8.65 7.75 -9.73
C ILE A 323 -8.89 6.33 -9.24
N GLN A 324 -9.06 6.18 -7.92
CA GLN A 324 -9.25 4.88 -7.28
C GLN A 324 -10.63 4.77 -6.65
N LYS A 325 -11.27 3.61 -6.77
CA LYS A 325 -12.54 3.33 -6.12
C LYS A 325 -12.36 3.43 -4.61
N TYR A 326 -13.18 4.26 -3.97
CA TYR A 326 -13.09 4.44 -2.53
C TYR A 326 -13.70 3.25 -1.80
N ILE A 327 -13.01 2.77 -0.77
CA ILE A 327 -13.48 1.72 0.15
C ILE A 327 -14.55 2.35 1.06
N GLU A 328 -15.82 2.11 0.75
CA GLU A 328 -16.96 2.68 1.46
C GLU A 328 -17.32 1.90 2.73
N LYS A 329 -16.95 0.61 2.79
CA LYS A 329 -17.20 -0.29 3.92
C LYS A 329 -15.87 -0.79 4.54
N PRO A 330 -15.05 0.10 5.12
CA PRO A 330 -13.87 -0.31 5.86
C PRO A 330 -14.27 -0.87 7.23
N PHE A 331 -13.49 -1.80 7.77
CA PHE A 331 -13.54 -2.11 9.19
C PHE A 331 -13.08 -0.88 9.99
N LEU A 332 -13.70 -0.63 11.15
CA LEU A 332 -13.49 0.58 11.94
C LEU A 332 -13.03 0.25 13.36
N ILE A 333 -12.13 1.08 13.90
CA ILE A 333 -11.73 1.05 15.30
C ILE A 333 -12.42 2.21 16.00
N HIS A 334 -13.37 1.92 16.89
CA HIS A 334 -14.18 2.95 17.57
C HIS A 334 -14.82 3.97 16.59
N GLU A 335 -15.43 3.46 15.52
CA GLU A 335 -16.02 4.25 14.42
C GLU A 335 -14.99 5.02 13.58
N THR A 336 -13.69 4.82 13.78
CA THR A 336 -12.61 5.56 13.11
C THR A 336 -11.89 4.68 12.09
N LYS A 337 -11.67 5.27 10.90
CA LYS A 337 -10.95 4.62 9.80
C LYS A 337 -9.47 4.45 10.15
N PHE A 338 -8.85 3.35 9.72
CA PHE A 338 -7.42 3.12 9.88
C PHE A 338 -6.80 2.50 8.64
N HIS A 339 -5.47 2.48 8.56
CA HIS A 339 -4.72 1.58 7.67
C HIS A 339 -3.62 0.86 8.45
N ILE A 340 -3.19 -0.29 7.93
CA ILE A 340 -2.06 -1.05 8.47
C ILE A 340 -0.82 -0.71 7.64
N ARG A 341 0.23 -0.19 8.27
CA ARG A 341 1.58 -0.07 7.70
C ARG A 341 2.39 -1.30 8.06
N ASN A 342 2.74 -2.10 7.05
CA ASN A 342 3.56 -3.29 7.19
C ASN A 342 4.88 -3.16 6.42
N TYR A 343 5.84 -4.07 6.63
CA TYR A 343 7.21 -3.93 6.14
C TYR A 343 7.62 -5.16 5.32
N PHE A 344 7.89 -4.90 4.05
CA PHE A 344 8.24 -5.89 3.03
C PHE A 344 9.68 -5.64 2.59
N LEU A 345 10.51 -6.69 2.50
CA LEU A 345 11.93 -6.58 2.18
C LEU A 345 12.27 -7.47 0.98
N ILE A 346 12.92 -6.91 -0.03
CA ILE A 346 13.56 -7.68 -1.10
C ILE A 346 15.07 -7.71 -0.84
N ARG A 347 15.71 -8.87 -1.03
CA ARG A 347 17.16 -9.04 -0.97
C ARG A 347 17.62 -9.91 -2.14
N VAL A 348 18.61 -9.42 -2.87
CA VAL A 348 19.28 -10.15 -3.96
C VAL A 348 20.67 -10.56 -3.50
N ASP A 349 20.96 -11.86 -3.50
CA ASP A 349 22.26 -12.41 -3.08
C ASP A 349 22.88 -13.35 -4.11
N GLY A 350 23.58 -12.79 -5.10
CA GLY A 350 24.41 -13.53 -6.04
C GLY A 350 23.64 -14.40 -7.03
N LYS A 351 22.91 -15.40 -6.53
CA LYS A 351 22.09 -16.37 -7.26
C LYS A 351 20.65 -16.47 -6.76
N HIS A 352 20.29 -15.84 -5.64
CA HIS A 352 18.92 -15.94 -5.12
C HIS A 352 18.24 -14.60 -4.98
N PHE A 353 16.96 -14.61 -5.34
CA PHE A 353 16.02 -13.53 -5.11
C PHE A 353 15.18 -13.92 -3.91
N ASN A 354 15.25 -13.13 -2.85
CA ASN A 354 14.53 -13.39 -1.61
C ASN A 354 13.58 -12.24 -1.31
N ALA A 355 12.39 -12.57 -0.84
CA ALA A 355 11.45 -11.61 -0.32
C ALA A 355 10.98 -12.01 1.08
N TYR A 356 10.84 -11.01 1.95
CA TYR A 356 10.49 -11.20 3.34
C TYR A 356 9.35 -10.28 3.75
N LEU A 357 8.50 -10.76 4.66
CA LEU A 357 7.48 -9.94 5.31
C LEU A 357 7.68 -9.98 6.81
N HIS A 358 7.58 -8.82 7.47
CA HIS A 358 7.60 -8.74 8.91
C HIS A 358 6.17 -8.84 9.47
N PRO A 359 5.87 -9.60 10.54
CA PRO A 359 4.54 -9.64 11.14
C PRO A 359 4.20 -8.33 11.88
N SER A 360 5.18 -7.73 12.55
CA SER A 360 4.99 -6.44 13.21
C SER A 360 4.60 -5.33 12.24
N CYS A 361 3.62 -4.53 12.64
CA CYS A 361 3.04 -3.47 11.84
C CYS A 361 2.60 -2.29 12.73
N VAL A 362 2.34 -1.15 12.11
CA VAL A 362 1.76 0.02 12.77
C VAL A 362 0.36 0.25 12.24
N ILE A 363 -0.61 0.38 13.14
CA ILE A 363 -1.98 0.71 12.78
C ILE A 363 -2.14 2.21 12.88
N LYS A 364 -2.48 2.91 11.78
CA LYS A 364 -2.58 4.37 11.74
C LYS A 364 -4.03 4.80 11.55
N LEU A 365 -4.51 5.63 12.48
CA LEU A 365 -5.90 6.03 12.62
C LEU A 365 -6.15 7.41 12.00
N ALA A 366 -7.38 7.64 11.58
CA ALA A 366 -7.95 8.97 11.38
C ALA A 366 -8.24 9.63 12.74
N SER A 367 -8.56 10.92 12.77
CA SER A 367 -8.86 11.66 14.02
C SER A 367 -10.36 11.85 14.29
N GLU A 368 -11.20 11.65 13.28
CA GLU A 368 -12.67 11.80 13.35
C GLU A 368 -13.39 10.49 12.99
N PRO A 369 -14.64 10.30 13.46
CA PRO A 369 -15.45 9.16 13.06
C PRO A 369 -15.67 9.14 11.56
N PHE A 370 -15.61 7.95 10.99
CA PHE A 370 -15.83 7.70 9.58
C PHE A 370 -17.28 7.99 9.21
N THR A 371 -17.49 8.74 8.13
CA THR A 371 -18.82 9.02 7.60
C THR A 371 -18.78 9.24 6.10
N LEU A 372 -19.76 8.73 5.38
CA LEU A 372 -19.91 8.99 3.94
C LEU A 372 -20.80 10.21 3.64
N LYS A 373 -21.22 10.96 4.68
CA LYS A 373 -22.09 12.15 4.53
C LYS A 373 -21.31 13.40 4.09
N ASN A 374 -20.01 13.43 4.36
CA ASN A 374 -19.09 14.47 3.93
C ASN A 374 -17.71 13.84 3.69
N PHE A 375 -16.84 14.52 2.97
CA PHE A 375 -15.53 13.99 2.57
C PHE A 375 -14.38 14.76 3.23
N ARG A 376 -14.53 15.13 4.51
CA ARG A 376 -13.50 15.86 5.25
C ARG A 376 -12.28 14.99 5.46
N THR A 377 -11.10 15.52 5.15
CA THR A 377 -9.81 14.79 5.19
C THR A 377 -9.57 14.07 6.52
N LYS A 378 -9.96 14.69 7.65
CA LYS A 378 -9.75 14.18 9.01
C LYS A 378 -10.33 12.80 9.31
N GLY A 379 -11.44 12.43 8.67
CA GLY A 379 -12.10 11.12 8.83
C GLY A 379 -11.78 10.10 7.72
N HIS A 380 -11.07 10.52 6.66
CA HIS A 380 -10.88 9.71 5.45
C HIS A 380 -9.43 9.43 5.07
N LEU A 381 -8.51 10.33 5.43
CA LEU A 381 -7.07 10.16 5.26
C LEU A 381 -6.46 9.77 6.60
N THR A 382 -5.56 8.80 6.60
CA THR A 382 -4.98 8.22 7.83
C THR A 382 -3.47 8.44 7.90
N ASN A 383 -2.91 9.22 6.97
CA ASN A 383 -1.50 9.58 6.94
C ASN A 383 -1.15 10.52 8.10
N ILE A 384 -0.03 10.24 8.76
CA ILE A 384 0.45 11.00 9.92
C ILE A 384 0.73 12.46 9.55
N SER A 385 1.23 12.73 8.35
CA SER A 385 1.47 14.12 7.90
C SER A 385 0.21 14.97 7.87
N VAL A 386 -0.95 14.35 7.64
CA VAL A 386 -2.27 14.98 7.74
C VAL A 386 -2.75 14.99 9.20
N GLN A 387 -2.68 13.83 9.87
CA GLN A 387 -3.31 13.62 11.18
C GLN A 387 -2.58 14.30 12.35
N LYS A 388 -1.28 14.59 12.24
CA LYS A 388 -0.52 15.34 13.24
C LYS A 388 -1.10 16.74 13.52
N ASN A 389 -1.88 17.28 12.58
CA ASN A 389 -2.52 18.59 12.70
C ASN A 389 -3.88 18.53 13.42
N PHE A 390 -4.33 17.33 13.83
CA PHE A 390 -5.65 17.12 14.41
C PHE A 390 -5.55 16.37 15.75
N ARG A 391 -6.50 16.66 16.64
CA ARG A 391 -6.69 15.92 17.90
C ARG A 391 -7.80 14.90 17.72
N ASN A 392 -7.70 13.79 18.44
CA ASN A 392 -8.77 12.81 18.47
C ASN A 392 -10.06 13.40 19.04
N THR A 393 -11.16 13.07 18.39
CA THR A 393 -12.51 13.37 18.87
C THR A 393 -12.99 12.39 19.94
N SER A 394 -12.39 11.19 19.99
CA SER A 394 -12.72 10.13 20.95
C SER A 394 -11.57 9.90 21.93
N LYS A 395 -11.90 9.83 23.24
CA LYS A 395 -10.94 9.46 24.30
C LYS A 395 -10.52 7.99 24.26
N LYS A 396 -11.19 7.16 23.46
CA LYS A 396 -10.84 5.75 23.27
C LYS A 396 -9.66 5.57 22.29
N LEU A 397 -9.29 6.62 21.57
CA LEU A 397 -8.21 6.60 20.60
C LEU A 397 -6.91 7.16 21.21
N PRO A 398 -5.75 6.61 20.84
CA PRO A 398 -4.45 7.09 21.33
C PRO A 398 -4.11 8.45 20.70
N ASP A 399 -3.59 9.39 21.50
CA ASP A 399 -3.21 10.74 21.04
C ASP A 399 -2.19 10.74 19.88
N SER A 400 -1.42 9.65 19.74
CA SER A 400 -0.47 9.45 18.65
C SER A 400 -1.12 9.13 17.30
N HIS A 401 -2.43 8.87 17.25
CA HIS A 401 -3.14 8.30 16.11
C HIS A 401 -2.59 6.93 15.66
N MET A 402 -1.89 6.21 16.55
CA MET A 402 -1.26 4.93 16.23
C MET A 402 -1.49 3.87 17.30
N LEU A 403 -1.68 2.62 16.88
CA LEU A 403 -1.73 1.45 17.74
C LEU A 403 -0.64 0.44 17.36
N THR A 404 -0.16 -0.30 18.36
CA THR A 404 0.62 -1.52 18.13
C THR A 404 -0.30 -2.64 17.66
N LEU A 405 0.28 -3.68 17.07
CA LEU A 405 -0.46 -4.89 16.71
C LEU A 405 -1.15 -5.54 17.92
N GLU A 406 -0.47 -5.58 19.07
CA GLU A 406 -1.04 -6.08 20.32
C GLU A 406 -2.35 -5.36 20.69
N ARG A 407 -2.36 -4.02 20.66
CA ARG A 407 -3.57 -3.23 20.97
C ARG A 407 -4.66 -3.41 19.92
N PHE A 408 -4.29 -3.67 18.67
CA PHE A 408 -5.25 -3.97 17.62
C PHE A 408 -5.90 -5.34 17.82
N ASN A 409 -5.13 -6.36 18.19
CA ASN A 409 -5.64 -7.69 18.52
C ASN A 409 -6.52 -7.68 19.77
N GLU A 410 -6.14 -6.93 20.81
CA GLU A 410 -7.01 -6.70 21.97
C GLU A 410 -8.34 -6.06 21.55
N TYR A 411 -8.32 -5.06 20.66
CA TYR A 411 -9.55 -4.45 20.15
C TYR A 411 -10.41 -5.48 19.40
N LEU A 412 -9.81 -6.25 18.48
CA LEU A 412 -10.49 -7.29 17.72
C LEU A 412 -11.14 -8.34 18.64
N GLU A 413 -10.43 -8.83 19.64
CA GLU A 413 -10.98 -9.77 20.63
C GLU A 413 -12.17 -9.16 21.40
N ASN A 414 -12.04 -7.90 21.84
CA ASN A 414 -13.10 -7.19 22.56
C ASN A 414 -14.37 -6.97 21.73
N VAL A 415 -14.26 -6.88 20.39
CA VAL A 415 -15.43 -6.78 19.49
C VAL A 415 -15.88 -8.13 18.92
N GLY A 416 -15.35 -9.25 19.43
CA GLY A 416 -15.79 -10.61 19.08
C GLY A 416 -15.08 -11.24 17.88
N HIS A 417 -13.93 -10.69 17.48
CA HIS A 417 -13.15 -11.10 16.30
C HIS A 417 -11.74 -11.57 16.69
N LYS A 418 -11.67 -12.45 17.71
CA LYS A 418 -10.42 -13.04 18.19
C LYS A 418 -9.66 -13.75 17.05
N ASN A 419 -8.33 -13.62 17.03
CA ASN A 419 -7.40 -14.22 16.07
C ASN A 419 -7.59 -13.85 14.59
N VAL A 420 -8.51 -12.95 14.24
CA VAL A 420 -8.79 -12.62 12.84
C VAL A 420 -7.58 -12.02 12.13
N TYR A 421 -6.69 -11.33 12.85
CA TYR A 421 -5.45 -10.86 12.27
C TYR A 421 -4.56 -12.02 11.83
N GLU A 422 -4.31 -12.98 12.71
CA GLU A 422 -3.42 -14.12 12.49
C GLU A 422 -4.02 -15.15 11.50
N GLU A 423 -5.33 -15.36 11.54
CA GLU A 423 -6.01 -16.42 10.78
C GLU A 423 -6.49 -15.95 9.40
N GLN A 424 -6.68 -14.64 9.19
CA GLN A 424 -7.25 -14.11 7.94
C GLN A 424 -6.46 -12.92 7.36
N ILE A 425 -6.21 -11.86 8.14
CA ILE A 425 -5.64 -10.61 7.61
C ILE A 425 -4.18 -10.81 7.19
N TYR A 426 -3.33 -11.28 8.11
CA TYR A 426 -1.90 -11.45 7.88
C TYR A 426 -1.59 -12.51 6.81
N PRO A 427 -2.23 -13.69 6.78
CA PRO A 427 -2.05 -14.64 5.69
C PRO A 427 -2.39 -14.04 4.31
N SER A 428 -3.47 -13.25 4.21
CA SER A 428 -3.84 -12.58 2.97
C SER A 428 -2.82 -11.52 2.54
N MET A 429 -2.26 -10.76 3.50
CA MET A 429 -1.19 -9.79 3.25
C MET A 429 0.10 -10.49 2.78
N LYS A 430 0.46 -11.58 3.47
CA LYS A 430 1.63 -12.42 3.16
C LYS A 430 1.56 -13.00 1.76
N GLU A 431 0.43 -13.61 1.39
CA GLU A 431 0.25 -14.19 0.07
C GLU A 431 0.29 -13.10 -1.03
N THR A 432 -0.33 -11.94 -0.79
CA THR A 432 -0.25 -10.82 -1.73
C THR A 432 1.20 -10.34 -1.92
N CYS A 433 1.98 -10.17 -0.84
CA CYS A 433 3.39 -9.80 -0.94
C CYS A 433 4.24 -10.86 -1.62
N ARG A 434 3.94 -12.15 -1.43
CA ARG A 434 4.61 -13.26 -2.14
C ARG A 434 4.36 -13.18 -3.64
N GLN A 435 3.11 -12.99 -4.06
CA GLN A 435 2.74 -12.86 -5.47
C GLN A 435 3.37 -11.62 -6.12
N ILE A 436 3.43 -10.49 -5.39
CA ILE A 436 4.15 -9.30 -5.85
C ILE A 436 5.65 -9.60 -6.00
N ALA A 437 6.26 -10.29 -5.04
CA ALA A 437 7.67 -10.66 -5.11
C ALA A 437 7.98 -11.52 -6.34
N GLU A 438 7.23 -12.60 -6.52
CA GLU A 438 7.33 -13.53 -7.65
C GLU A 438 7.21 -12.81 -8.98
N GLU A 439 6.14 -12.03 -9.18
CA GLU A 439 5.92 -11.32 -10.43
C GLU A 439 6.95 -10.20 -10.66
N SER A 440 7.38 -9.51 -9.58
CA SER A 440 8.35 -8.41 -9.68
C SER A 440 9.78 -8.87 -9.98
N MET A 441 10.10 -10.15 -9.78
CA MET A 441 11.46 -10.68 -9.96
C MET A 441 11.99 -10.40 -11.37
N LYS A 442 11.15 -10.51 -12.41
CA LYS A 442 11.51 -10.20 -13.81
C LYS A 442 11.63 -8.71 -14.12
N HIS A 443 11.20 -7.86 -13.19
CA HIS A 443 11.20 -6.41 -13.30
C HIS A 443 12.27 -5.75 -12.43
N ILE A 444 13.08 -6.53 -11.71
CA ILE A 444 14.17 -6.07 -10.87
C ILE A 444 15.49 -6.63 -11.41
N GLU A 445 16.51 -5.78 -11.54
CA GLU A 445 17.86 -6.22 -11.88
C GLU A 445 18.50 -6.94 -10.70
N HIS A 446 19.02 -8.15 -10.95
CA HIS A 446 19.55 -9.03 -9.91
C HIS A 446 21.01 -8.69 -9.55
N ILE A 447 21.20 -7.51 -8.97
CA ILE A 447 22.51 -7.05 -8.50
C ILE A 447 22.80 -7.62 -7.11
N ASN A 448 23.85 -8.43 -6.97
CA ASN A 448 24.26 -9.01 -5.70
C ASN A 448 24.50 -7.92 -4.63
N GLY A 449 23.91 -8.10 -3.45
CA GLY A 449 24.05 -7.20 -2.32
C GLY A 449 23.02 -6.06 -2.32
N ASN A 450 22.20 -5.94 -3.36
CA ASN A 450 21.06 -5.04 -3.34
C ASN A 450 19.95 -5.61 -2.46
N TYR A 451 19.43 -4.77 -1.59
CA TYR A 451 18.23 -5.06 -0.81
C TYR A 451 17.39 -3.80 -0.70
N GLU A 452 16.10 -3.87 -0.43
CA GLU A 452 15.33 -2.66 -0.13
C GLU A 452 14.13 -3.01 0.75
N ILE A 453 13.93 -2.22 1.80
CA ILE A 453 12.76 -2.31 2.67
C ILE A 453 11.69 -1.32 2.18
N PHE A 454 10.48 -1.81 2.04
CA PHE A 454 9.30 -1.10 1.58
C PHE A 454 8.25 -1.04 2.69
N GLY A 455 7.48 0.04 2.72
CA GLY A 455 6.28 0.13 3.55
C GLY A 455 5.05 -0.23 2.73
N VAL A 456 4.30 -1.23 3.13
CA VAL A 456 3.07 -1.63 2.44
C VAL A 456 1.87 -1.13 3.23
N ASP A 457 0.97 -0.41 2.58
CA ASP A 457 -0.23 0.12 3.20
C ASP A 457 -1.47 -0.69 2.82
N TRP A 458 -2.21 -1.11 3.84
CA TRP A 458 -3.39 -1.96 3.70
C TRP A 458 -4.61 -1.31 4.35
N MET A 459 -5.76 -1.41 3.69
CA MET A 459 -7.06 -1.20 4.32
C MET A 459 -7.68 -2.55 4.65
N VAL A 460 -8.42 -2.64 5.74
CA VAL A 460 -9.21 -3.82 6.08
C VAL A 460 -10.68 -3.52 5.79
N GLY A 461 -11.33 -4.36 4.98
CA GLY A 461 -12.78 -4.28 4.73
C GLY A 461 -13.61 -4.77 5.92
N GLU A 462 -14.91 -4.46 5.96
CA GLU A 462 -15.84 -4.98 6.99
C GLU A 462 -15.86 -6.52 7.08
N ASP A 463 -15.49 -7.21 6.00
CA ASP A 463 -15.37 -8.67 5.91
C ASP A 463 -13.96 -9.19 6.27
N PHE A 464 -13.12 -8.33 6.85
CA PHE A 464 -11.70 -8.58 7.16
C PHE A 464 -10.82 -8.91 5.95
N SER A 465 -11.26 -8.58 4.73
CA SER A 465 -10.41 -8.65 3.56
C SER A 465 -9.31 -7.58 3.62
N ALA A 466 -8.05 -8.00 3.49
CA ALA A 466 -6.92 -7.09 3.36
C ALA A 466 -6.86 -6.55 1.91
N GLN A 467 -6.89 -5.23 1.78
CA GLN A 467 -6.91 -4.50 0.50
C GLN A 467 -5.60 -3.74 0.36
N LEU A 468 -4.80 -4.08 -0.66
CA LEU A 468 -3.56 -3.38 -0.97
C LEU A 468 -3.87 -1.95 -1.43
N LEU A 469 -3.27 -0.96 -0.77
CA LEU A 469 -3.40 0.45 -1.15
C LEU A 469 -2.20 0.92 -1.98
N GLU A 470 -1.00 0.70 -1.47
CA GLU A 470 0.25 1.15 -2.10
C GLU A 470 1.47 0.46 -1.46
N VAL A 471 2.59 0.48 -2.18
CA VAL A 471 3.90 0.05 -1.70
C VAL A 471 4.84 1.26 -1.77
N ASN A 472 5.44 1.63 -0.64
CA ASN A 472 6.22 2.85 -0.48
C ASN A 472 7.72 2.54 -0.39
N ARG A 473 8.53 3.09 -1.32
CA ARG A 473 9.99 3.15 -1.17
C ARG A 473 10.40 4.12 -0.08
N SER A 474 11.49 3.80 0.63
CA SER A 474 11.91 4.54 1.82
C SER A 474 10.71 4.83 2.73
N PRO A 475 10.11 3.79 3.33
CA PRO A 475 9.09 4.02 4.35
C PRO A 475 9.70 4.94 5.42
N SER A 476 8.95 5.93 5.88
CA SER A 476 9.44 6.80 6.96
C SER A 476 9.91 5.94 8.14
N LEU A 477 11.17 6.15 8.52
CA LEU A 477 11.83 5.51 9.66
C LEU A 477 11.88 6.45 10.87
N GLU A 478 11.05 7.50 10.86
CA GLU A 478 11.01 8.49 11.93
C GLU A 478 10.21 7.99 13.15
N HIS A 479 10.72 8.31 14.33
CA HIS A 479 10.13 7.97 15.61
C HIS A 479 9.05 8.99 16.03
N TYR A 480 7.94 9.04 15.31
CA TYR A 480 6.81 9.96 15.57
C TYR A 480 6.14 9.81 16.95
N SER A 481 6.13 8.61 17.50
CA SER A 481 5.49 8.28 18.78
C SER A 481 6.13 7.05 19.41
N VAL A 482 5.79 6.77 20.67
CA VAL A 482 6.23 5.54 21.36
C VAL A 482 5.88 4.29 20.55
N VAL A 483 4.71 4.25 19.92
CA VAL A 483 4.27 3.13 19.07
C VAL A 483 5.21 2.93 17.88
N SER A 484 5.48 4.00 17.12
CA SER A 484 6.39 3.90 15.98
C SER A 484 7.82 3.62 16.41
N THR A 485 8.25 4.07 17.60
CA THR A 485 9.56 3.72 18.17
C THR A 485 9.70 2.24 18.46
N ILE A 486 8.73 1.63 19.13
CA ILE A 486 8.74 0.19 19.43
C ILE A 486 8.85 -0.61 18.14
N VAL A 487 7.91 -0.37 17.21
CA VAL A 487 7.81 -1.15 15.97
C VAL A 487 9.04 -0.95 15.07
N LEU A 488 9.49 0.29 14.86
CA LEU A 488 10.66 0.55 14.02
C LEU A 488 11.95 -0.02 14.63
N ASN A 489 12.12 0.02 15.95
CA ASN A 489 13.33 -0.52 16.55
C ASN A 489 13.46 -2.03 16.36
N GLU A 490 12.34 -2.75 16.45
CA GLU A 490 12.26 -4.18 16.17
C GLU A 490 12.59 -4.46 14.69
N ILE A 491 11.91 -3.78 13.77
CA ILE A 491 12.10 -3.97 12.32
C ILE A 491 13.54 -3.63 11.89
N LEU A 492 14.13 -2.55 12.41
CA LEU A 492 15.49 -2.15 12.05
C LEU A 492 16.54 -3.11 12.61
N GLU A 493 16.31 -3.71 13.77
CA GLU A 493 17.15 -4.78 14.29
C GLU A 493 17.10 -6.01 13.39
N ASP A 494 15.89 -6.43 13.04
CA ASP A 494 15.65 -7.64 12.26
C ASP A 494 16.07 -7.45 10.80
N LEU A 495 15.99 -6.23 10.27
CA LEU A 495 16.55 -5.88 8.98
C LEU A 495 18.05 -6.21 8.93
N ILE A 496 18.83 -5.79 9.93
CA ILE A 496 20.27 -6.08 10.00
C ILE A 496 20.52 -7.60 10.14
N LYS A 497 19.67 -8.32 10.88
CA LYS A 497 19.74 -9.79 10.92
C LYS A 497 19.57 -10.40 9.52
N VAL A 498 18.64 -9.91 8.70
CA VAL A 498 18.45 -10.41 7.33
C VAL A 498 19.60 -10.01 6.40
N VAL A 499 20.00 -8.73 6.37
CA VAL A 499 20.93 -8.23 5.34
C VAL A 499 22.40 -8.43 5.69
N VAL A 500 22.73 -8.64 6.98
CA VAL A 500 24.10 -8.92 7.43
C VAL A 500 24.25 -10.36 7.91
N ASP A 501 23.47 -10.78 8.91
CA ASP A 501 23.73 -12.08 9.57
C ASP A 501 23.32 -13.24 8.66
N ASN A 502 22.09 -13.21 8.12
CA ASN A 502 21.56 -14.23 7.23
C ASN A 502 22.23 -14.21 5.85
N TYR A 503 22.61 -13.02 5.35
CA TYR A 503 23.40 -12.91 4.11
C TYR A 503 24.73 -13.66 4.20
N ASN A 504 25.41 -13.59 5.36
CA ASN A 504 26.69 -14.28 5.57
C ASN A 504 26.52 -15.75 6.00
N ASN A 505 25.40 -16.08 6.65
CA ASN A 505 25.08 -17.42 7.12
C ASN A 505 23.59 -17.69 6.96
N PRO A 506 23.15 -18.48 5.96
CA PRO A 506 21.73 -18.76 5.71
C PRO A 506 20.97 -19.40 6.89
N LYS A 507 21.67 -19.94 7.89
CA LYS A 507 21.07 -20.50 9.11
C LYS A 507 20.89 -19.48 10.24
N ALA A 508 21.40 -18.25 10.09
CA ALA A 508 21.22 -17.20 11.07
C ALA A 508 19.75 -16.76 11.12
N SER A 509 19.29 -16.42 12.32
CA SER A 509 17.93 -15.91 12.54
C SER A 509 17.68 -14.65 11.72
N CYS A 510 16.49 -14.53 11.16
CA CYS A 510 15.99 -13.32 10.49
C CYS A 510 15.21 -12.40 11.45
N GLY A 511 15.20 -12.71 12.76
CA GLY A 511 14.28 -12.07 13.69
C GLY A 511 12.83 -12.39 13.35
N GLY A 512 11.98 -11.37 13.32
CA GLY A 512 10.58 -11.46 12.89
C GLY A 512 10.37 -11.57 11.39
N PHE A 513 11.35 -11.24 10.54
CA PHE A 513 11.18 -11.36 9.09
C PHE A 513 10.99 -12.83 8.67
N GLU A 514 9.84 -13.11 8.05
CA GLU A 514 9.54 -14.40 7.44
C GLU A 514 9.96 -14.38 5.98
N ASN A 515 10.73 -15.37 5.51
CA ASN A 515 10.99 -15.54 4.08
C ASN A 515 9.71 -16.04 3.41
N ILE A 516 9.12 -15.22 2.55
CA ILE A 516 7.85 -15.52 1.88
C ILE A 516 8.06 -16.02 0.45
N TYR A 517 9.20 -15.67 -0.16
CA TYR A 517 9.55 -16.06 -1.53
C TYR A 517 11.06 -16.20 -1.67
N HIS A 518 11.49 -17.33 -2.24
CA HIS A 518 12.88 -17.64 -2.50
C HIS A 518 12.98 -18.33 -3.86
N GLU A 519 13.76 -17.74 -4.77
CA GLU A 519 13.98 -18.28 -6.11
C GLU A 519 15.47 -18.25 -6.45
N GLU A 520 16.00 -19.37 -6.94
CA GLU A 520 17.35 -19.44 -7.50
C GLU A 520 17.30 -19.09 -8.99
N TYR A 521 18.07 -18.09 -9.42
CA TYR A 521 18.14 -17.68 -10.81
C TYR A 521 19.52 -17.95 -11.42
N LYS A 522 19.53 -18.20 -12.74
CA LYS A 522 20.75 -18.30 -13.53
C LYS A 522 21.05 -16.93 -14.14
N ASN A 523 22.26 -16.41 -13.88
CA ASN A 523 22.77 -15.17 -14.49
C ASN A 523 22.78 -15.24 -16.01
#